data_AF-A0A3D9EHL0-F1
#
_entry.id   AF-A0A3D9EHL0-F1
#
_cell.length_a   1.000
_cell.length_b   1.000
_cell.length_c   1.000
_cell.angle_alpha   90.00
_cell.angle_beta   90.00
_cell.angle_gamma   90.00
#
_symmetry.space_group_name_H-M   'P 1'
#
loop_
_entity.id
_entity.type
_entity.pdbx_description
1 polymer ?
#
loop_
_entity_poly.entity_id
_entity_poly.type
_entity_poly.pdbx_seq_one_letter_code
_entity_poly.pdbx_strand_id
1 'polypeptide(L)'
;MMIADLIDQDDFRDRLRALGFNVTPAATADEACRQAVTGLNQERAQALRQLIQELLSGSAALLPAVRQAIDQQLLPALAQPRG
;
A
#
# COMPACT_ATOMS: atom_id res chain seq x y z
N MET A 1 -1.47 -16.28 -22.57
CA MET A 1 -1.88 -16.56 -21.18
C MET A 1 -1.54 -15.32 -20.37
N MET A 2 -2.52 -14.45 -20.12
CA MET A 2 -2.27 -13.20 -19.39
C MET A 2 -2.32 -13.57 -17.90
N ILE A 3 -1.16 -13.78 -17.28
CA ILE A 3 -1.06 -13.54 -15.84
C ILE A 3 -1.10 -12.01 -15.75
N ALA A 4 -2.30 -11.46 -15.57
CA ALA A 4 -2.37 -10.14 -14.96
C ALA A 4 -1.64 -10.32 -13.63
N ASP A 5 -0.54 -9.60 -13.43
CA ASP A 5 0.22 -9.62 -12.19
C ASP A 5 -0.76 -9.20 -11.09
N LEU A 6 -1.34 -10.21 -10.42
CA LEU A 6 -2.38 -10.03 -9.43
C LEU A 6 -1.67 -9.70 -8.14
N ILE A 7 -1.82 -8.48 -7.68
CA ILE A 7 -1.24 -8.01 -6.44
C ILE A 7 -2.18 -8.43 -5.33
N ASP A 8 -1.80 -9.54 -4.70
CA ASP A 8 -2.44 -10.01 -3.49
C ASP A 8 -1.88 -9.31 -2.24
N GLN A 9 -2.34 -9.74 -1.08
CA GLN A 9 -1.97 -9.09 0.17
C GLN A 9 -0.50 -9.32 0.52
N ASP A 10 0.08 -10.46 0.16
CA ASP A 10 1.50 -10.78 0.37
C ASP A 10 2.39 -9.88 -0.49
N ASP A 11 2.13 -9.81 -1.80
CA ASP A 11 2.88 -8.94 -2.71
C ASP A 11 2.82 -7.46 -2.27
N PHE A 12 1.64 -6.99 -1.86
CA PHE A 12 1.49 -5.64 -1.33
C PHE A 12 2.33 -5.40 -0.06
N ARG A 13 2.39 -6.38 0.85
CA ARG A 13 3.18 -6.28 2.09
C ARG A 13 4.68 -6.28 1.80
N ASP A 14 5.13 -7.09 0.86
CA ASP A 14 6.52 -7.09 0.42
C ASP A 14 6.92 -5.74 -0.18
N ARG A 15 6.05 -5.13 -1.00
CA ARG A 15 6.27 -3.77 -1.52
C ARG A 15 6.33 -2.73 -0.40
N LEU A 16 5.47 -2.81 0.62
CA LEU A 16 5.55 -1.93 1.79
C LEU A 16 6.86 -2.11 2.55
N ARG A 17 7.30 -3.36 2.76
CA ARG A 17 8.58 -3.67 3.42
C ARG A 17 9.77 -3.17 2.61
N ALA A 18 9.72 -3.25 1.29
CA ALA A 18 10.74 -2.69 0.39
C ALA A 18 10.86 -1.16 0.52
N LEU A 19 9.76 -0.46 0.82
CA LEU A 19 9.77 0.97 1.15
C LEU A 19 10.27 1.27 2.58
N GLY A 20 10.57 0.24 3.37
CA GLY A 20 11.05 0.36 4.75
C GLY A 20 9.94 0.46 5.81
N PHE A 21 8.70 0.08 5.48
CA PHE A 21 7.64 -0.07 6.48
C PHE A 21 7.81 -1.39 7.24
N ASN A 22 7.66 -1.32 8.57
CA ASN A 22 7.69 -2.51 9.39
C ASN A 22 6.31 -3.17 9.42
N VAL A 23 6.02 -3.97 8.40
CA VAL A 23 4.77 -4.72 8.28
C VAL A 23 4.96 -6.16 8.73
N THR A 24 4.01 -6.65 9.52
CA THR A 24 4.00 -8.03 10.02
C THR A 24 3.66 -9.01 8.89
N PRO A 25 4.38 -10.14 8.73
CA PRO A 25 4.15 -11.11 7.64
C PRO A 25 2.82 -11.88 7.74
N ALA A 26 2.13 -11.79 8.88
CA ALA A 26 0.78 -12.34 9.06
C ALA A 26 -0.31 -11.25 9.07
N ALA A 27 0.05 -9.98 8.84
CA ALA A 27 -0.92 -8.89 8.77
C ALA A 27 -1.80 -9.04 7.54
N THR A 28 -3.09 -8.73 7.67
CA THR A 28 -3.98 -8.54 6.53
C THR A 28 -3.62 -7.25 5.79
N ALA A 29 -4.14 -7.05 4.57
CA ALA A 29 -3.92 -5.81 3.82
C ALA A 29 -4.30 -4.55 4.63
N ASP A 30 -5.38 -4.61 5.42
CA ASP A 30 -5.83 -3.52 6.28
C ASP A 30 -4.84 -3.26 7.43
N GLU A 31 -4.43 -4.30 8.14
CA GLU A 31 -3.46 -4.22 9.23
C GLU A 31 -2.09 -3.73 8.73
N ALA A 32 -1.66 -4.18 7.56
CA ALA A 32 -0.47 -3.70 6.87
C ALA A 32 -0.56 -2.20 6.56
N CYS A 33 -1.71 -1.73 6.06
CA CYS A 33 -1.95 -0.32 5.82
C CYS A 33 -1.89 0.49 7.13
N ARG A 34 -2.52 0.02 8.22
CA ARG A 34 -2.47 0.70 9.53
C ARG A 34 -1.04 0.80 10.06
N GLN A 35 -0.27 -0.27 9.96
CA GLN A 35 1.14 -0.30 10.38
C GLN A 35 1.97 0.68 9.54
N ALA A 36 1.74 0.72 8.22
CA ALA A 36 2.39 1.69 7.33
C ALA A 36 2.02 3.15 7.68
N VAL A 37 0.74 3.44 7.96
CA VAL A 37 0.26 4.78 8.35
C VAL A 37 0.85 5.23 9.69
N THR A 38 0.95 4.32 10.66
CA THR A 38 1.53 4.61 11.97
C THR A 38 3.02 4.98 11.86
N GLY A 39 3.74 4.33 10.94
CA GLY A 39 5.16 4.59 10.65
C GLY A 39 5.42 5.60 9.53
N LEU A 40 4.41 6.36 9.10
CA LEU A 40 4.48 7.25 7.95
C LEU A 40 5.23 8.55 8.29
N ASN A 41 6.28 8.84 7.52
CA ASN A 41 7.02 10.12 7.54
C ASN A 41 6.89 10.80 6.15
N GLN A 42 7.39 12.04 5.99
CA GLN A 42 7.25 12.76 4.72
C GLN A 42 7.87 12.01 3.52
N GLU A 43 9.07 11.44 3.68
CA GLU A 43 9.77 10.70 2.63
C GLU A 43 9.02 9.42 2.23
N ARG A 44 8.61 8.63 3.22
CA ARG A 44 7.83 7.40 3.03
C ARG A 44 6.45 7.68 2.50
N ALA A 45 5.81 8.79 2.89
CA ALA A 45 4.52 9.21 2.34
C ALA A 45 4.64 9.49 0.84
N GLN A 46 5.69 10.20 0.42
CA GLN A 46 5.95 10.45 -1.00
C GLN A 46 6.21 9.15 -1.76
N ALA A 47 7.06 8.27 -1.23
CA ALA A 47 7.38 6.99 -1.86
C ALA A 47 6.14 6.07 -1.95
N LEU A 48 5.34 6.00 -0.87
CA LEU A 48 4.10 5.24 -0.83
C LEU A 48 3.05 5.79 -1.82
N ARG A 49 2.96 7.12 -1.95
CA ARG A 49 2.06 7.75 -2.92
C ARG A 49 2.46 7.41 -4.36
N GLN A 50 3.75 7.42 -4.69
CA GLN A 50 4.23 6.98 -6.01
C GLN A 50 3.85 5.53 -6.27
N LEU A 51 4.14 4.64 -5.31
CA LEU A 51 3.77 3.22 -5.42
C LEU A 51 2.26 3.05 -5.66
N ILE A 52 1.40 3.65 -4.83
CA ILE A 52 -0.06 3.55 -4.98
C ILE A 52 -0.51 4.08 -6.34
N GLN A 53 0.07 5.18 -6.81
CA GLN A 53 -0.25 5.74 -8.12
C GLN A 53 0.13 4.79 -9.24
N GLU A 54 1.29 4.14 -9.18
CA GLU A 54 1.71 3.11 -10.13
C GLU A 54 0.80 1.87 -10.06
N LEU A 55 0.40 1.46 -8.85
CA LEU A 55 -0.52 0.34 -8.64
C LEU A 55 -1.91 0.60 -9.20
N LEU A 56 -2.43 1.81 -9.01
CA LEU A 56 -3.77 2.20 -9.48
C LEU A 56 -3.80 2.56 -10.96
N SER A 57 -2.69 3.06 -11.51
CA SER A 57 -2.56 3.40 -12.93
C SER A 57 -2.07 2.22 -13.79
N GLY A 58 -1.42 1.25 -13.16
CA GLY A 58 -0.85 0.08 -13.82
C GLY A 58 -1.92 -0.93 -14.22
N SER A 59 -1.57 -1.80 -15.18
CA SER A 59 -2.41 -2.92 -15.61
C SER A 59 -2.40 -4.10 -14.63
N ALA A 60 -1.74 -3.97 -13.47
CA ALA A 60 -1.74 -4.97 -12.43
C ALA A 60 -3.15 -5.08 -11.83
N ALA A 61 -3.66 -6.30 -11.73
CA ALA A 61 -4.93 -6.51 -11.07
C ALA A 61 -4.67 -6.42 -9.57
N LEU A 62 -5.27 -5.49 -8.84
CA LEU A 62 -5.21 -5.51 -7.38
C LEU A 62 -6.36 -6.36 -6.85
N LEU A 63 -6.09 -7.17 -5.82
CA LEU A 63 -7.18 -7.77 -5.07
C LEU A 63 -8.10 -6.67 -4.51
N PRO A 64 -9.43 -6.88 -4.57
CA PRO A 64 -10.38 -5.88 -4.08
C PRO A 64 -10.14 -5.54 -2.61
N ALA A 65 -9.72 -6.52 -1.79
CA ALA A 65 -9.37 -6.29 -0.39
C ALA A 65 -8.18 -5.33 -0.22
N VAL A 66 -7.13 -5.46 -1.05
CA VAL A 66 -5.96 -4.57 -1.02
C VAL A 66 -6.36 -3.17 -1.46
N ARG A 67 -7.09 -3.06 -2.56
CA ARG A 67 -7.56 -1.76 -3.07
C ARG A 67 -8.43 -1.04 -2.05
N GLN A 68 -9.33 -1.75 -1.38
CA GLN A 68 -10.16 -1.19 -0.31
C GLN A 68 -9.33 -0.71 0.88
N ALA A 69 -8.33 -1.48 1.32
CA ALA A 69 -7.44 -1.07 2.40
C ALA A 69 -6.64 0.20 2.05
N ILE A 70 -6.11 0.27 0.82
CA ILE A 70 -5.41 1.47 0.31
C ILE A 70 -6.34 2.69 0.36
N ASP A 71 -7.56 2.55 -0.15
CA ASP A 71 -8.54 3.64 -0.26
C ASP A 71 -9.00 4.13 1.13
N GLN A 72 -9.25 3.20 2.05
CA GLN A 72 -9.77 3.50 3.39
C GLN A 72 -8.71 3.97 4.38
N GLN A 73 -7.45 3.55 4.23
CA GLN A 73 -6.39 3.80 5.21
C GLN A 73 -5.27 4.67 4.64
N LEU A 74 -4.71 4.30 3.49
CA LEU A 74 -3.52 4.97 2.96
C LEU A 74 -3.84 6.30 2.29
N LEU A 75 -4.87 6.37 1.43
CA LEU A 75 -5.27 7.61 0.78
C LEU A 75 -5.59 8.73 1.79
N PRO A 76 -6.44 8.52 2.83
CA PRO A 76 -6.72 9.59 3.80
C PRO A 76 -5.49 9.96 4.65
N ALA A 77 -4.60 9.02 4.92
CA ALA A 77 -3.35 9.30 5.63
C ALA A 77 -2.36 10.13 4.79
N LEU A 78 -2.31 9.90 3.48
CA LEU A 78 -1.51 10.67 2.52
C LEU A 78 -2.15 12.02 2.15
N ALA A 79 -3.48 12.11 2.24
CA ALA A 79 -4.23 13.32 1.95
C ALA A 79 -4.20 14.34 3.09
N GLN A 80 -3.98 13.90 4.34
CA GLN A 80 -3.79 14.81 5.47
C GLN A 80 -2.41 15.47 5.36
N PRO A 81 -2.33 16.74 4.93
CA PRO A 81 -1.09 17.49 5.04
C PRO A 81 -0.94 17.75 6.54
N ARG A 82 0.08 17.17 7.17
CA ARG A 82 0.54 17.69 8.46
C ARG A 82 1.15 19.05 8.18
N GLY A 83 0.29 20.08 8.16
CA GLY A 83 0.64 21.49 8.20
C GLY A 83 1.02 21.89 9.61
#